data_AF-A0A9E5HTH5-F1
#
_entry.id   AF-A0A9E5HTH5-F1
#
_cell.length_a   1.000
_cell.length_b   1.000
_cell.length_c   1.000
_cell.angle_alpha   90.00
_cell.angle_beta   90.00
_cell.angle_gamma   90.00
#
_symmetry.space_group_name_H-M   'P 1'
#
loop_
_entity.id
_entity.type
_entity.pdbx_description
1 polymer ?
#
loop_
_entity_poly.entity_id
_entity_poly.type
_entity_poly.pdbx_seq_one_letter_code
_entity_poly.pdbx_strand_id
1 'polypeptide(L)'
;MSLWDSQDAALATGGKNTLSWSASGVSIDSRTIQKGDLFIALKAERDGHKFVENAFQNGAAAALVDHVPNSLDASCPLLLVPNVMKALQSMASFARNRFKGKVIAVTGSVGKTSTKEMLHKILSDQGETHSSFASYNNHWGVPLTLTRMPEGADFSVIEIGMNHPGEIAPLSMLAKPDIALITSVAPAHLAAFKNIEEIAREKASIAKGLKGDGSVIIN
;
A
#
# COMPACT_ATOMS: atom_id res chain seq x y z
N MET A 1 4.93 11.18 16.14
CA MET A 1 6.17 10.83 15.40
C MET A 1 5.88 10.94 13.91
N SER A 2 6.88 11.26 13.11
CA SER A 2 6.77 11.20 11.65
C SER A 2 6.62 9.76 11.20
N LEU A 3 5.85 9.54 10.14
CA LEU A 3 5.74 8.24 9.48
C LEU A 3 6.90 8.03 8.49
N TRP A 4 7.30 9.12 7.82
CA TRP A 4 8.42 9.17 6.90
C TRP A 4 9.19 10.46 7.10
N ASP A 5 10.50 10.40 6.95
CA ASP A 5 11.31 11.59 6.72
C ASP A 5 12.07 11.46 5.40
N SER A 6 12.65 12.58 4.97
CA SER A 6 13.43 12.66 3.74
C SER A 6 14.56 11.62 3.67
N GLN A 7 15.25 11.32 4.78
CA GLN A 7 16.38 10.41 4.78
C GLN A 7 15.93 8.97 4.57
N ASP A 8 14.95 8.51 5.37
CA ASP A 8 14.37 7.17 5.25
C ASP A 8 13.73 6.95 3.88
N ALA A 9 13.04 7.95 3.35
CA ALA A 9 12.43 7.83 2.04
C ALA A 9 13.46 7.77 0.90
N ALA A 10 14.58 8.50 0.99
CA ALA A 10 15.68 8.37 0.04
C ALA A 10 16.39 7.01 0.17
N LEU A 11 16.63 6.53 1.39
CA LEU A 11 17.20 5.20 1.63
C LEU A 11 16.31 4.09 1.06
N ALA A 12 15.00 4.19 1.27
CA ALA A 12 14.04 3.21 0.76
C ALA A 12 13.97 3.20 -0.77
N THR A 13 14.03 4.38 -1.41
CA THR A 13 13.74 4.52 -2.86
C THR A 13 14.98 4.60 -3.74
N GLY A 14 16.14 4.92 -3.17
CA GLY A 14 17.33 5.37 -3.94
C GLY A 14 17.14 6.74 -4.60
N GLY A 15 16.07 7.46 -4.24
CA GLY A 15 15.75 8.78 -4.78
C GLY A 15 16.60 9.89 -4.19
N LYS A 16 16.45 11.09 -4.76
CA LYS A 16 17.14 12.31 -4.30
C LYS A 16 16.14 13.32 -3.76
N ASN A 17 16.30 13.73 -2.51
CA ASN A 17 15.55 14.85 -1.97
C ASN A 17 16.12 16.18 -2.46
N THR A 18 15.21 17.12 -2.74
CA THR A 18 15.54 18.52 -3.02
C THR A 18 15.69 19.34 -1.74
N LEU A 19 14.88 19.05 -0.72
CA LEU A 19 14.87 19.69 0.60
C LEU A 19 14.61 18.64 1.70
N SER A 20 14.90 18.99 2.95
CA SER A 20 14.51 18.17 4.11
C SER A 20 13.01 18.30 4.40
N TRP A 21 12.37 17.19 4.73
CA TRP A 21 10.94 17.15 5.05
C TRP A 21 10.64 15.97 5.98
N SER A 22 9.47 16.04 6.61
CA SER A 22 8.92 15.00 7.48
C SER A 22 7.42 14.92 7.23
N ALA A 23 6.91 13.71 7.02
CA ALA A 23 5.52 13.44 6.72
C ALA A 23 4.89 12.51 7.77
N SER A 24 3.66 12.82 8.18
CA SER A 24 2.85 12.02 9.13
C SER A 24 1.90 11.05 8.45
N GLY A 25 1.69 11.20 7.14
CA GLY A 25 0.82 10.35 6.35
C GLY A 25 1.24 10.33 4.88
N VAL A 26 0.53 9.54 4.08
CA VAL A 26 0.83 9.35 2.65
C VAL A 26 -0.47 9.28 1.87
N SER A 27 -0.56 10.06 0.78
CA SER A 27 -1.70 10.03 -0.13
C SER A 27 -1.28 9.98 -1.59
N ILE A 28 -2.11 9.34 -2.41
CA ILE A 28 -2.01 9.34 -3.89
C ILE A 28 -3.09 10.23 -4.51
N ASP A 29 -3.97 10.82 -3.70
CA ASP A 29 -5.07 11.68 -4.13
C ASP A 29 -4.91 13.06 -3.49
N SER A 30 -4.67 14.08 -4.31
CA SER A 30 -4.44 15.43 -3.84
C SER A 30 -5.64 16.02 -3.09
N ARG A 31 -6.85 15.49 -3.31
CA ARG A 31 -8.09 15.93 -2.65
C ARG A 31 -8.21 15.43 -1.21
N THR A 32 -7.47 14.38 -0.84
CA THR A 32 -7.54 13.77 0.49
C THR A 32 -6.32 14.11 1.35
N ILE A 33 -5.38 14.89 0.81
CA ILE A 33 -4.19 15.35 1.52
C ILE A 33 -4.59 15.99 2.84
N GLN A 34 -3.97 15.49 3.91
CA GLN A 34 -3.95 16.13 5.21
C GLN A 34 -2.65 16.93 5.36
N LYS A 35 -2.68 17.94 6.23
CA LYS A 35 -1.48 18.72 6.56
C LYS A 35 -0.39 17.78 7.06
N GLY A 36 0.77 17.79 6.40
CA GLY A 36 1.90 16.93 6.73
C GLY A 36 1.95 15.62 5.95
N ASP A 37 1.08 15.38 4.96
CA ASP A 37 1.17 14.19 4.12
C ASP A 37 2.29 14.27 3.08
N LEU A 38 2.86 13.13 2.73
CA LEU A 38 3.62 12.94 1.50
C LEU A 38 2.64 12.61 0.36
N PHE A 39 2.66 13.41 -0.71
CA PHE A 39 1.90 13.13 -1.92
C PHE A 39 2.70 12.24 -2.89
N ILE A 40 2.09 11.19 -3.40
CA ILE A 40 2.70 10.24 -4.34
C ILE A 40 2.09 10.47 -5.72
N ALA A 41 2.86 11.04 -6.65
CA ALA A 41 2.39 11.43 -7.98
C ALA A 41 2.32 10.24 -8.96
N LEU A 42 1.48 9.24 -8.66
CA LEU A 42 1.31 8.06 -9.52
C LEU A 42 0.71 8.44 -10.87
N LYS A 43 1.17 7.76 -11.92
CA LYS A 43 0.57 7.81 -13.26
C LYS A 43 -0.34 6.60 -13.45
N ALA A 44 -1.65 6.83 -13.32
CA ALA A 44 -2.69 5.83 -13.58
C ALA A 44 -3.57 6.34 -14.74
N GLU A 45 -4.90 6.41 -14.56
CA GLU A 45 -5.81 7.03 -15.54
C GLU A 45 -5.46 8.51 -15.80
N ARG A 46 -4.98 9.19 -14.76
CA ARG A 46 -4.47 10.57 -14.85
C ARG A 46 -3.03 10.61 -14.36
N ASP A 47 -2.29 11.58 -14.87
CA ASP A 47 -0.93 11.84 -14.43
C ASP A 47 -0.94 12.61 -13.10
N GLY A 48 -0.52 11.96 -12.02
CA GLY A 48 -0.45 12.51 -10.67
C GLY A 48 0.36 13.81 -10.58
N HIS A 49 1.36 14.00 -11.46
CA HIS A 49 2.21 15.19 -11.48
C HIS A 49 1.42 16.48 -11.71
N LYS A 50 0.28 16.39 -12.41
CA LYS A 50 -0.62 17.52 -12.66
C LYS A 50 -1.32 18.03 -11.39
N PHE A 51 -1.24 17.28 -10.28
CA PHE A 51 -1.91 17.63 -9.02
C PHE A 51 -0.95 17.91 -7.87
N VAL A 52 0.37 17.95 -8.13
CA VAL A 52 1.36 18.18 -7.08
C VAL A 52 1.19 19.57 -6.46
N GLU A 53 0.95 20.59 -7.28
CA GLU A 53 0.66 21.94 -6.80
C GLU A 53 -0.59 21.97 -5.90
N ASN A 54 -1.67 21.31 -6.31
CA ASN A 54 -2.88 21.17 -5.49
C ASN A 54 -2.61 20.41 -4.18
N ALA A 55 -1.74 19.39 -4.19
CA ALA A 55 -1.36 18.69 -2.98
C ALA A 55 -0.61 19.61 -1.99
N PHE A 56 0.29 20.46 -2.47
CA PHE A 56 0.95 21.47 -1.62
C PHE A 56 -0.03 22.52 -1.11
N GLN A 57 -0.96 23.00 -1.94
CA GLN A 57 -2.03 23.92 -1.52
C GLN A 57 -2.89 23.32 -0.40
N ASN A 58 -3.08 21.99 -0.41
CA ASN A 58 -3.78 21.26 0.64
C ASN A 58 -2.91 20.88 1.85
N GLY A 59 -1.64 21.27 1.86
CA GLY A 59 -0.74 21.12 3.02
C GLY A 59 0.19 19.91 3.00
N ALA A 60 0.44 19.31 1.84
CA ALA A 60 1.45 18.26 1.71
C ALA A 60 2.82 18.76 2.22
N ALA A 61 3.53 17.92 2.97
CA ALA A 61 4.89 18.21 3.43
C ALA A 61 5.92 18.02 2.32
N ALA A 62 5.66 17.11 1.39
CA ALA A 62 6.52 16.81 0.24
C ALA A 62 5.74 16.08 -0.86
N ALA A 63 6.37 15.93 -2.02
CA ALA A 63 5.86 15.07 -3.09
C ALA A 63 6.93 14.11 -3.64
N LEU A 64 6.55 12.85 -3.85
CA LEU A 64 7.30 11.85 -4.61
C LEU A 64 6.94 11.98 -6.09
N VAL A 65 7.92 12.31 -6.92
CA VAL A 65 7.75 12.62 -8.35
C VAL A 65 8.90 12.02 -9.18
N ASP A 66 8.68 11.81 -10.47
CA ASP A 66 9.76 11.36 -11.39
C ASP A 66 10.42 12.46 -12.22
N HIS A 67 9.82 13.64 -12.23
CA HIS A 67 10.39 14.87 -12.75
C HIS A 67 9.85 16.04 -11.93
N VAL A 68 10.50 17.22 -12.01
CA VAL A 68 9.99 18.43 -11.37
C VAL A 68 8.85 18.99 -12.24
N PRO A 69 7.61 19.09 -11.73
CA PRO A 69 6.53 19.77 -12.45
C PRO A 69 6.85 21.25 -12.67
N ASN A 70 6.59 21.75 -13.88
CA ASN A 70 6.91 23.13 -14.27
C ASN A 70 6.19 24.19 -13.42
N SER A 71 5.07 23.86 -12.79
CA SER A 71 4.28 24.82 -11.98
C SER A 71 4.77 24.97 -10.54
N LEU A 72 5.80 24.24 -10.12
CA LEU A 72 6.28 24.28 -8.74
C LEU A 72 7.45 25.25 -8.54
N ASP A 73 7.40 25.96 -7.43
CA ASP A 73 8.52 26.71 -6.87
C ASP A 73 9.59 25.73 -6.32
N ALA A 74 10.87 26.13 -6.39
CA ALA A 74 12.00 25.44 -5.80
C ALA A 74 11.91 25.29 -4.27
N SER A 75 11.01 26.04 -3.62
CA SER A 75 10.70 25.91 -2.19
C SER A 75 9.88 24.66 -1.82
N CYS A 76 9.27 23.98 -2.80
CA CYS A 76 8.45 22.79 -2.57
C CYS A 76 9.34 21.54 -2.37
N PRO A 77 9.26 20.82 -1.23
CA PRO A 77 10.08 19.63 -1.00
C PRO A 77 9.67 18.46 -1.91
N LEU A 78 10.60 17.99 -2.73
CA LEU A 78 10.41 16.86 -3.63
C LEU A 78 11.38 15.72 -3.32
N LEU A 79 10.89 14.49 -3.41
CA LEU A 79 11.69 13.27 -3.56
C LEU A 79 11.64 12.82 -5.02
N LEU A 80 12.76 13.02 -5.73
CA LEU A 80 12.90 12.69 -7.14
C LEU A 80 13.36 11.23 -7.31
N VAL A 81 12.62 10.47 -8.12
CA VAL A 81 12.89 9.05 -8.39
C VAL A 81 12.76 8.75 -9.90
N PRO A 82 13.44 7.74 -10.44
CA PRO A 82 13.30 7.41 -11.86
C PRO A 82 11.93 6.80 -12.21
N ASN A 83 11.19 6.28 -11.22
CA ASN A 83 9.87 5.68 -11.41
C ASN A 83 9.06 5.72 -10.10
N VAL A 84 7.95 6.46 -10.08
CA VAL A 84 7.12 6.66 -8.89
C VAL A 84 6.51 5.36 -8.37
N MET A 85 6.03 4.47 -9.24
CA MET A 85 5.41 3.20 -8.83
C MET A 85 6.44 2.25 -8.18
N LYS A 86 7.63 2.13 -8.77
CA LYS A 86 8.73 1.35 -8.17
C LYS A 86 9.15 1.93 -6.83
N ALA A 87 9.25 3.25 -6.72
CA ALA A 87 9.56 3.91 -5.46
C ALA A 87 8.50 3.63 -4.38
N LEU A 88 7.20 3.67 -4.73
CA LEU A 88 6.13 3.28 -3.80
C LEU A 88 6.26 1.82 -3.35
N GLN A 89 6.61 0.90 -4.24
CA GLN A 89 6.87 -0.51 -3.88
C GLN A 89 8.09 -0.65 -2.96
N SER A 90 9.15 0.11 -3.19
CA SER A 90 10.34 0.10 -2.33
C SER A 90 10.04 0.68 -0.95
N MET A 91 9.27 1.78 -0.87
CA MET A 91 8.78 2.33 0.40
C MET A 91 7.91 1.33 1.15
N ALA A 92 7.01 0.62 0.45
CA ALA A 92 6.19 -0.43 1.03
C ALA A 92 7.03 -1.57 1.60
N SER A 93 8.06 -2.02 0.87
CA SER A 93 9.00 -3.06 1.32
C SER A 93 9.79 -2.61 2.55
N PHE A 94 10.28 -1.36 2.54
CA PHE A 94 10.99 -0.77 3.67
C PHE A 94 10.11 -0.69 4.92
N ALA A 95 8.89 -0.16 4.78
CA ALA A 95 7.90 -0.11 5.86
C ALA A 95 7.56 -1.51 6.40
N ARG A 96 7.39 -2.50 5.50
CA ARG A 96 7.13 -3.88 5.91
C ARG A 96 8.28 -4.49 6.69
N ASN A 97 9.54 -4.22 6.31
CA ASN A 97 10.72 -4.80 6.97
C ASN A 97 10.98 -4.19 8.37
N ARG A 98 10.67 -2.91 8.58
CA ARG A 98 10.77 -2.28 9.92
C ARG A 98 9.64 -2.71 10.86
N PHE A 99 8.46 -2.99 10.33
CA PHE A 99 7.29 -3.43 11.11
C PHE A 99 7.49 -4.77 11.83
N LYS A 100 7.26 -4.77 13.16
CA LYS A 100 7.45 -5.94 14.03
C LYS A 100 6.15 -6.62 14.46
N GLY A 101 5.01 -5.96 14.28
CA GLY A 101 3.69 -6.52 14.56
C GLY A 101 3.29 -7.66 13.61
N LYS A 102 2.07 -8.16 13.81
CA LYS A 102 1.49 -9.26 13.03
C LYS A 102 0.76 -8.75 11.80
N VAL A 103 1.04 -9.33 10.64
CA VAL A 103 0.39 -8.98 9.38
C VAL A 103 -0.58 -10.09 8.97
N ILE A 104 -1.84 -9.73 8.77
CA ILE A 104 -2.89 -10.59 8.25
C ILE A 104 -3.23 -10.14 6.83
N ALA A 105 -3.09 -11.02 5.84
CA ALA A 105 -3.50 -10.76 4.48
C ALA A 105 -4.84 -11.46 4.19
N VAL A 106 -5.80 -10.77 3.58
CA VAL A 106 -7.14 -11.29 3.27
C VAL A 106 -7.38 -11.25 1.77
N THR A 107 -7.77 -12.37 1.19
CA THR A 107 -8.28 -12.45 -0.18
C THR A 107 -9.57 -13.28 -0.26
N GLY A 108 -10.19 -13.29 -1.43
CA GLY A 108 -11.50 -13.91 -1.65
C GLY A 108 -12.23 -13.34 -2.86
N SER A 109 -13.22 -14.05 -3.37
CA SER A 109 -14.15 -13.50 -4.37
C SER A 109 -15.13 -12.56 -3.68
N VAL A 110 -15.68 -12.97 -2.53
CA VAL A 110 -16.67 -12.22 -1.74
C VAL A 110 -16.21 -12.10 -0.28
N GLY A 111 -16.56 -10.99 0.38
CA GLY A 111 -16.35 -10.83 1.83
C GLY A 111 -14.97 -10.33 2.27
N LYS A 112 -14.06 -10.00 1.32
CA LYS A 112 -12.72 -9.44 1.63
C LYS A 112 -12.79 -8.22 2.54
N THR A 113 -13.49 -7.17 2.09
CA THR A 113 -13.57 -5.90 2.81
C THR A 113 -14.28 -6.04 4.14
N SER A 114 -15.41 -6.75 4.18
CA SER A 114 -16.12 -7.03 5.44
C SER A 114 -15.26 -7.78 6.44
N THR A 115 -14.50 -8.79 6.00
CA THR A 115 -13.59 -9.56 6.88
C THR A 115 -12.44 -8.67 7.36
N LYS A 116 -11.87 -7.82 6.50
CA LYS A 116 -10.84 -6.85 6.88
C LYS A 116 -11.34 -5.87 7.95
N GLU A 117 -12.55 -5.33 7.79
CA GLU A 117 -13.18 -4.43 8.79
C GLU A 117 -13.46 -5.16 10.12
N MET A 118 -13.98 -6.39 10.07
CA MET A 118 -14.21 -7.20 11.27
C MET A 118 -12.90 -7.49 12.01
N LEU A 119 -11.85 -7.92 11.30
CA LEU A 119 -10.52 -8.14 11.87
C LEU A 119 -9.96 -6.85 12.47
N HIS A 120 -10.04 -5.73 11.74
CA HIS A 120 -9.56 -4.45 12.24
C HIS A 120 -10.27 -4.08 13.56
N LYS A 121 -11.60 -4.23 13.63
CA LYS A 121 -12.36 -3.90 14.85
C LYS A 121 -11.99 -4.81 16.03
N ILE A 122 -11.85 -6.12 15.80
CA ILE A 122 -11.53 -7.09 16.85
C ILE A 122 -10.09 -6.92 17.37
N LEU A 123 -9.13 -6.70 16.46
CA LEU A 123 -7.72 -6.53 16.81
C LEU A 123 -7.44 -5.16 17.44
N SER A 124 -8.21 -4.12 17.08
CA SER A 124 -8.12 -2.80 17.72
C SER A 124 -8.44 -2.82 19.21
N ASP A 125 -9.19 -3.82 19.68
CA ASP A 125 -9.45 -4.00 21.11
C ASP A 125 -8.26 -4.66 21.84
N GLN A 126 -7.24 -5.13 21.11
CA GLN A 126 -6.05 -5.82 21.63
C GLN A 126 -4.74 -5.04 21.41
N GLY A 127 -4.71 -4.10 20.46
CA GLY A 127 -3.52 -3.31 20.12
C GLY A 127 -3.75 -2.37 18.96
N GLU A 128 -2.77 -1.50 18.70
CA GLU A 128 -2.85 -0.54 17.59
C GLU A 128 -2.90 -1.31 16.26
N THR A 129 -4.00 -1.16 15.53
CA THR A 129 -4.25 -1.95 14.31
C THR A 129 -4.32 -1.04 13.10
N HIS A 130 -3.47 -1.35 12.11
CA HIS A 130 -3.46 -0.68 10.81
C HIS A 130 -4.29 -1.43 9.78
N SER A 131 -5.02 -0.71 8.94
CA SER A 131 -5.66 -1.26 7.74
C SER A 131 -5.94 -0.11 6.75
N SER A 132 -6.19 -0.42 5.48
CA SER A 132 -6.67 0.60 4.54
C SER A 132 -8.15 0.92 4.80
N PHE A 133 -8.49 2.21 4.89
CA PHE A 133 -9.89 2.66 5.02
C PHE A 133 -10.73 2.41 3.75
N ALA A 134 -10.09 2.47 2.58
CA ALA A 134 -10.71 2.20 1.28
C ALA A 134 -10.29 0.81 0.76
N SER A 135 -10.94 0.35 -0.31
CA SER A 135 -10.60 -0.90 -1.00
C SER A 135 -9.30 -0.78 -1.81
N TYR A 136 -8.18 -0.58 -1.12
CA TYR A 136 -6.83 -0.50 -1.70
C TYR A 136 -6.17 -1.88 -1.75
N ASN A 137 -6.63 -2.71 -2.68
CA ASN A 137 -6.29 -4.14 -2.72
C ASN A 137 -5.49 -4.59 -3.96
N ASN A 138 -5.07 -3.66 -4.81
CA ASN A 138 -4.41 -3.94 -6.10
C ASN A 138 -2.91 -3.56 -6.09
N HIS A 139 -2.31 -3.53 -7.29
CA HIS A 139 -0.88 -3.28 -7.51
C HIS A 139 -0.33 -1.94 -6.98
N TRP A 140 -1.19 -0.94 -6.72
CA TRP A 140 -0.79 0.31 -6.05
C TRP A 140 -1.41 0.46 -4.66
N GLY A 141 -2.59 -0.12 -4.43
CA GLY A 141 -3.31 -0.03 -3.16
C GLY A 141 -2.61 -0.77 -2.02
N VAL A 142 -2.11 -1.98 -2.27
CA VAL A 142 -1.36 -2.73 -1.26
C VAL A 142 -0.05 -2.03 -0.90
N PRO A 143 0.79 -1.60 -1.86
CA PRO A 143 1.96 -0.78 -1.55
C PRO A 143 1.64 0.51 -0.76
N LEU A 144 0.57 1.22 -1.11
CA LEU A 144 0.13 2.41 -0.37
C LEU A 144 -0.25 2.06 1.07
N THR A 145 -0.99 0.97 1.27
CA THR A 145 -1.40 0.51 2.60
C THR A 145 -0.17 0.20 3.46
N LEU A 146 0.81 -0.53 2.92
CA LEU A 146 2.06 -0.85 3.63
C LEU A 146 2.89 0.40 3.93
N THR A 147 2.98 1.33 2.98
CA THR A 147 3.71 2.60 3.14
C THR A 147 3.10 3.48 4.23
N ARG A 148 1.79 3.36 4.45
CA ARG A 148 1.03 4.07 5.51
C ARG A 148 1.11 3.41 6.89
N MET A 149 1.77 2.26 7.01
CA MET A 149 1.79 1.46 8.23
C MET A 149 2.66 2.10 9.33
N PRO A 150 2.10 2.46 10.50
CA PRO A 150 2.87 2.96 11.63
C PRO A 150 3.88 1.92 12.13
N GLU A 151 5.02 2.37 12.65
CA GLU A 151 6.03 1.45 13.21
C GLU A 151 5.55 0.70 14.44
N GLY A 152 4.84 1.43 15.31
CA GLY A 152 4.39 0.97 16.61
C GLY A 152 3.09 0.19 16.58
N ALA A 153 2.49 -0.03 15.41
CA ALA A 153 1.26 -0.82 15.34
C ALA A 153 1.54 -2.29 15.72
N ASP A 154 0.61 -2.90 16.44
CA ASP A 154 0.67 -4.30 16.84
C ASP A 154 0.18 -5.22 15.72
N PHE A 155 -0.78 -4.74 14.92
CA PHE A 155 -1.44 -5.51 13.87
C PHE A 155 -1.57 -4.72 12.57
N SER A 156 -1.56 -5.43 11.45
CA SER A 156 -1.84 -4.86 10.13
C SER A 156 -2.69 -5.81 9.30
N VAL A 157 -3.85 -5.35 8.84
CA VAL A 157 -4.78 -6.13 8.02
C VAL A 157 -4.75 -5.61 6.59
N ILE A 158 -4.26 -6.43 5.68
CA ILE A 158 -4.03 -6.09 4.27
C ILE A 158 -5.01 -6.84 3.38
N GLU A 159 -5.87 -6.11 2.68
CA GLU A 159 -6.74 -6.70 1.66
C GLU A 159 -5.95 -6.89 0.36
N ILE A 160 -5.98 -8.09 -0.23
CA ILE A 160 -5.33 -8.40 -1.52
C ILE A 160 -6.38 -8.92 -2.50
N GLY A 161 -6.54 -8.19 -3.61
CA GLY A 161 -7.45 -8.49 -4.70
C GLY A 161 -6.70 -8.81 -5.99
N MET A 162 -7.47 -9.19 -7.01
CA MET A 162 -6.99 -9.37 -8.37
C MET A 162 -8.11 -9.11 -9.37
N ASN A 163 -7.73 -8.68 -10.56
CA ASN A 163 -8.53 -8.68 -11.78
C ASN A 163 -7.98 -9.69 -12.79
N HIS A 164 -6.67 -9.95 -12.77
CA HIS A 164 -5.99 -10.83 -13.71
C HIS A 164 -5.12 -11.87 -13.00
N PRO A 165 -4.81 -13.01 -13.66
CA PRO A 165 -3.86 -13.98 -13.14
C PRO A 165 -2.48 -13.35 -12.86
N GLY A 166 -1.84 -13.78 -11.77
CA GLY A 166 -0.48 -13.36 -11.39
C GLY A 166 -0.41 -12.10 -10.53
N GLU A 167 -1.52 -11.50 -10.12
CA GLU A 167 -1.53 -10.26 -9.34
C GLU A 167 -1.41 -10.48 -7.83
N ILE A 168 -1.93 -11.60 -7.29
CA ILE A 168 -1.93 -11.84 -5.83
C ILE A 168 -0.53 -12.17 -5.32
N ALA A 169 0.22 -13.00 -6.03
CA ALA A 169 1.52 -13.47 -5.55
C ALA A 169 2.53 -12.32 -5.30
N PRO A 170 2.75 -11.37 -6.22
CA PRO A 170 3.65 -10.24 -5.98
C PRO A 170 3.21 -9.38 -4.79
N LEU A 171 1.91 -9.15 -4.64
CA LEU A 171 1.36 -8.37 -3.53
C LEU A 171 1.54 -9.06 -2.19
N SER A 172 1.33 -10.37 -2.14
CA SER A 172 1.55 -11.15 -0.92
C SER A 172 3.04 -11.19 -0.55
N MET A 173 3.94 -11.41 -1.52
CA MET A 173 5.39 -11.38 -1.29
C MET A 173 5.88 -10.02 -0.79
N LEU A 174 5.24 -8.93 -1.21
CA LEU A 174 5.50 -7.59 -0.68
C LEU A 174 4.98 -7.44 0.75
N ALA A 175 3.77 -7.93 1.04
CA ALA A 175 3.13 -7.84 2.34
C ALA A 175 3.74 -8.76 3.41
N LYS A 176 4.39 -9.86 3.02
CA LYS A 176 5.01 -10.85 3.92
C LYS A 176 4.10 -11.22 5.12
N PRO A 177 2.88 -11.72 4.90
CA PRO A 177 1.94 -11.99 5.98
C PRO A 177 2.43 -13.05 6.97
N ASP A 178 2.00 -12.92 8.22
CA ASP A 178 2.07 -13.96 9.25
C ASP A 178 0.86 -14.90 9.13
N ILE A 179 -0.30 -14.36 8.72
CA ILE A 179 -1.53 -15.13 8.47
C ILE A 179 -2.09 -14.71 7.11
N ALA A 180 -2.48 -15.70 6.29
CA ALA A 180 -3.21 -15.47 5.05
C ALA A 180 -4.59 -16.11 5.13
N LEU A 181 -5.64 -15.34 4.84
CA LEU A 181 -7.03 -15.78 4.90
C LEU A 181 -7.66 -15.74 3.51
N ILE A 182 -8.26 -16.85 3.09
CA ILE A 182 -9.06 -16.95 1.87
C ILE A 182 -10.53 -17.11 2.27
N THR A 183 -11.36 -16.08 2.03
CA THR A 183 -12.76 -16.06 2.51
C THR A 183 -13.66 -17.04 1.75
N SER A 184 -13.78 -16.84 0.43
CA SER A 184 -14.57 -17.70 -0.45
C SER A 184 -14.02 -17.64 -1.87
N VAL A 185 -14.18 -18.72 -2.62
CA VAL A 185 -13.94 -18.76 -4.05
C VAL A 185 -15.29 -18.86 -4.75
N ALA A 186 -15.60 -17.85 -5.56
CA ALA A 186 -16.82 -17.77 -6.35
C ALA A 186 -16.50 -17.27 -7.76
N PRO A 187 -17.37 -17.55 -8.76
CA PRO A 187 -17.25 -17.01 -10.10
C PRO A 187 -17.23 -15.48 -10.08
N ALA A 188 -16.05 -14.90 -10.28
CA ALA A 188 -15.79 -13.46 -10.30
C ALA A 188 -14.65 -13.20 -11.28
N HIS A 189 -14.61 -12.01 -11.90
CA HIS A 189 -13.59 -11.67 -12.90
C HIS A 189 -13.51 -12.68 -14.08
N LEU A 190 -14.64 -13.31 -14.45
CA LEU A 190 -14.71 -14.39 -15.46
C LEU A 190 -14.19 -13.99 -16.84
N ALA A 191 -14.11 -12.70 -17.16
CA ALA A 191 -13.48 -12.22 -18.39
C ALA A 191 -11.97 -12.53 -18.45
N ALA A 192 -11.31 -12.68 -17.28
CA ALA A 192 -9.87 -12.93 -17.17
C ALA A 192 -9.52 -14.38 -16.76
N PHE A 193 -10.52 -15.19 -16.36
CA PHE A 193 -10.31 -16.54 -15.82
C PHE A 193 -11.21 -17.54 -16.55
N LYS A 194 -10.66 -18.71 -16.90
CA LYS A 194 -11.41 -19.72 -17.65
C LYS A 194 -12.46 -20.44 -16.81
N ASN A 195 -12.18 -20.61 -15.51
CA ASN A 195 -13.03 -21.36 -14.59
C ASN A 195 -12.73 -20.99 -13.13
N ILE A 196 -13.51 -21.55 -12.22
CA ILE A 196 -13.39 -21.30 -10.78
C ILE A 196 -12.08 -21.88 -10.21
N GLU A 197 -11.53 -22.94 -10.80
CA GLU A 197 -10.27 -23.56 -10.40
C GLU A 197 -9.08 -22.63 -10.64
N GLU A 198 -9.05 -21.88 -11.74
CA GLU A 198 -8.02 -20.87 -11.97
C GLU A 198 -8.14 -19.71 -10.96
N ILE A 199 -9.36 -19.30 -10.60
CA ILE A 199 -9.60 -18.30 -9.55
C ILE A 199 -9.10 -18.83 -8.20
N ALA A 200 -9.39 -20.09 -7.87
CA ALA A 200 -8.92 -20.73 -6.64
C ALA A 200 -7.38 -20.77 -6.58
N ARG A 201 -6.72 -21.16 -7.67
CA ARG A 201 -5.25 -21.18 -7.76
C ARG A 201 -4.63 -19.80 -7.62
N GLU A 202 -5.22 -18.79 -8.26
CA GLU A 202 -4.75 -17.41 -8.12
C GLU A 202 -4.88 -16.93 -6.66
N LYS A 203 -6.01 -17.20 -6.00
CA LYS A 203 -6.21 -16.85 -4.58
C LYS A 203 -5.27 -17.61 -3.65
N ALA A 204 -5.04 -18.91 -3.90
CA ALA A 204 -4.07 -19.70 -3.15
C ALA A 204 -2.65 -19.14 -3.24
N SER A 205 -2.33 -18.37 -4.29
CA SER A 205 -1.03 -17.71 -4.43
C SER A 205 -0.75 -16.67 -3.34
N ILE A 206 -1.74 -16.28 -2.53
CA ILE A 206 -1.53 -15.50 -1.31
C ILE A 206 -0.58 -16.20 -0.34
N ALA A 207 -0.53 -17.53 -0.35
CA ALA A 207 0.40 -18.30 0.49
C ALA A 207 1.87 -18.10 0.10
N LYS A 208 2.18 -17.65 -1.13
CA LYS A 208 3.56 -17.44 -1.60
C LYS A 208 4.31 -16.35 -0.83
N GLY A 209 3.58 -15.43 -0.20
CA GLY A 209 4.17 -14.39 0.65
C GLY A 209 4.25 -14.75 2.13
N LEU A 210 3.70 -15.89 2.56
CA LEU A 210 3.74 -16.26 3.98
C LEU A 210 5.17 -16.37 4.49
N LYS A 211 5.38 -15.89 5.70
CA LYS A 211 6.61 -16.20 6.45
C LYS A 211 6.70 -17.69 6.73
N GLY A 212 7.90 -18.19 7.01
CA GLY A 212 8.17 -19.62 7.19
C GLY A 212 7.34 -20.30 8.29
N ASP A 213 6.95 -19.57 9.33
CA ASP A 213 6.08 -20.00 10.44
C ASP A 213 4.62 -19.51 10.30
N GLY A 214 4.27 -18.97 9.13
CA GLY A 214 2.95 -18.41 8.86
C GLY A 214 1.86 -19.46 8.64
N SER A 215 0.61 -19.04 8.78
CA SER A 215 -0.57 -19.92 8.63
C SER A 215 -1.49 -19.47 7.50
N VAL A 216 -2.09 -20.45 6.81
CA VAL A 216 -3.21 -20.21 5.86
C VAL A 216 -4.51 -20.63 6.51
N ILE A 217 -5.53 -19.77 6.46
CA ILE A 217 -6.92 -20.07 6.84
C ILE A 217 -7.74 -20.14 5.56
N ILE A 218 -8.43 -21.27 5.38
CA ILE A 218 -9.26 -21.58 4.21
C ILE A 218 -10.66 -21.96 4.73
N ASN A 219 -11.70 -21.48 4.05
CA ASN A 219 -13.08 -21.89 4.23
C ASN A 219 -13.38 -23.17 3.45
#